data_AF-A0A369WXK4-F1
#
_entry.id   AF-A0A369WXK4-F1
#
_cell.length_a   1.000
_cell.length_b   1.000
_cell.length_c   1.000
_cell.angle_alpha   90.00
_cell.angle_beta   90.00
_cell.angle_gamma   90.00
#
_symmetry.space_group_name_H-M   'P 1'
#
loop_
_entity.id
_entity.type
_entity.pdbx_description
1 polymer ?
#
loop_
_entity_poly.entity_id
_entity_poly.type
_entity_poly.pdbx_seq_one_letter_code
_entity_poly.pdbx_strand_id
1 'polypeptide(L)'
;MNIRVLDSLQTRQQWIEFCRREQPYCFVRQPDVLVDFQSNHLQLTLLNRQVRHGQQALKYSVGSRTSVAPAWQFIKACQFDLCRMVELLQQQDFDGNARDNAALGIIRNITIRQFFAKERSVISPAFLGPLSPLSTPPEFWDLHSACRLLANRQYDDLRCDSRSHPSPAPDPRALLLALIENPENWQLQQRHNRLYIFRDQKHLYSLIPDIAVDTEIPDRALGYSPTPNNAMELSP
;
A
#
# COMPACT_ATOMS: atom_id res chain seq x y z
N MET A 1 19.47 -7.53 11.29
CA MET A 1 18.28 -8.41 11.23
C MET A 1 17.62 -8.19 9.89
N ASN A 2 17.43 -9.23 9.07
CA ASN A 2 16.77 -9.11 7.76
C ASN A 2 15.33 -9.62 7.90
N ILE A 3 14.36 -8.71 7.92
CA ILE A 3 12.94 -9.05 8.04
C ILE A 3 12.44 -9.40 6.64
N ARG A 4 11.92 -10.61 6.46
CA ARG A 4 11.42 -11.06 5.15
C ARG A 4 10.13 -10.33 4.77
N VAL A 5 9.95 -10.15 3.46
CA VAL A 5 8.71 -9.65 2.86
C VAL A 5 8.09 -10.78 2.04
N LEU A 6 6.88 -11.18 2.40
CA LEU A 6 6.06 -12.14 1.65
C LEU A 6 5.06 -11.39 0.79
N ASP A 7 4.70 -11.95 -0.36
CA ASP A 7 3.64 -11.35 -1.18
C ASP A 7 2.27 -11.49 -0.51
N SER A 8 1.99 -12.66 0.07
CA SER A 8 0.70 -12.97 0.68
C SER A 8 0.82 -14.03 1.79
N LEU A 9 -0.21 -14.09 2.65
CA LEU A 9 -0.36 -15.09 3.71
C LEU A 9 -1.85 -15.50 3.82
N GLN A 10 -2.35 -16.17 2.78
CA GLN A 10 -3.78 -16.38 2.53
C GLN A 10 -4.22 -17.85 2.61
N THR A 11 -3.29 -18.77 2.78
CA THR A 11 -3.58 -20.21 2.77
C THR A 11 -3.00 -20.92 3.98
N ARG A 12 -3.63 -22.05 4.36
CA ARG A 12 -3.14 -22.91 5.43
C ARG A 12 -1.68 -23.30 5.27
N GLN A 13 -1.27 -23.62 4.04
CA GLN A 13 0.10 -24.05 3.76
C GLN A 13 1.09 -22.91 4.01
N GLN A 14 0.80 -21.69 3.53
CA GLN A 14 1.65 -20.52 3.76
C GLN A 14 1.78 -20.20 5.26
N TRP A 15 0.69 -20.32 6.03
CA TRP A 15 0.74 -20.14 7.49
C TRP A 15 1.57 -21.21 8.19
N ILE A 16 1.45 -22.48 7.78
CA ILE A 16 2.29 -23.56 8.33
C ILE A 16 3.77 -23.31 8.01
N GLU A 17 4.09 -22.93 6.78
CA GLU A 17 5.44 -22.59 6.36
C GLU A 17 6.00 -21.38 7.10
N PHE A 18 5.18 -20.36 7.33
CA PHE A 18 5.53 -19.19 8.13
C PHE A 18 5.87 -19.58 9.58
N CYS A 19 5.01 -20.37 10.24
CA CYS A 19 5.22 -20.80 11.63
C CYS A 19 6.39 -21.79 11.80
N ARG A 20 6.81 -22.49 10.74
CA ARG A 20 7.98 -23.40 10.76
C ARG A 20 9.32 -22.67 10.71
N ARG A 21 9.33 -21.36 10.44
CA ARG A 21 10.56 -20.57 10.41
C ARG A 21 11.12 -20.41 11.81
N GLU A 22 12.43 -20.22 11.88
CA GLU A 22 13.13 -19.90 13.13
C GLU A 22 12.51 -18.68 13.84
N GLN A 23 12.09 -17.69 13.04
CA GLN A 23 11.36 -16.52 13.52
C GLN A 23 10.08 -16.32 12.68
N PRO A 24 8.89 -16.60 13.25
CA PRO A 24 7.60 -16.28 12.63
C PRO A 24 7.36 -14.76 12.67
N TYR A 25 8.14 -14.02 11.90
CA TYR A 25 8.11 -12.55 11.85
C TYR A 25 8.41 -12.09 10.42
N CYS A 26 7.45 -11.43 9.78
CA CYS A 26 7.61 -10.96 8.40
C CYS A 26 6.64 -9.83 8.04
N PHE A 27 7.01 -9.05 7.04
CA PHE A 27 6.08 -8.22 6.32
C PHE A 27 5.29 -9.04 5.31
N VAL A 28 4.04 -8.66 5.06
CA VAL A 28 3.19 -9.14 3.97
C VAL A 28 2.82 -7.93 3.11
N ARG A 29 2.90 -8.05 1.78
CA ARG A 29 2.58 -6.95 0.86
C ARG A 29 1.08 -6.73 0.70
N GLN A 30 0.31 -7.81 0.75
CA GLN A 30 -1.15 -7.80 0.59
C GLN A 30 -1.82 -8.75 1.61
N PRO A 31 -2.44 -8.20 2.67
CA PRO A 31 -2.52 -6.78 3.03
C PRO A 31 -1.16 -6.23 3.52
N ASP A 32 -0.93 -4.91 3.44
CA ASP A 32 0.34 -4.27 3.88
C ASP A 32 0.45 -4.24 5.41
N VAL A 33 0.99 -5.33 5.96
CA VAL A 33 0.96 -5.66 7.39
C VAL A 33 2.27 -6.29 7.81
N LEU A 34 2.75 -5.93 9.00
CA LEU A 34 3.79 -6.67 9.69
C LEU A 34 3.14 -7.72 10.61
N VAL A 35 3.47 -8.99 10.35
CA VAL A 35 2.98 -10.16 11.09
C VAL A 35 4.07 -10.63 12.04
N ASP A 36 3.74 -10.71 13.32
CA ASP A 36 4.58 -11.26 14.38
C ASP A 36 3.81 -12.36 15.11
N PHE A 37 4.37 -13.56 15.11
CA PHE A 37 3.82 -14.72 15.81
C PHE A 37 4.90 -15.46 16.61
N GLN A 38 5.83 -14.73 17.20
CA GLN A 38 6.92 -15.27 18.04
C GLN A 38 6.48 -15.61 19.48
N SER A 39 5.23 -15.31 19.85
CA SER A 39 4.69 -15.51 21.19
C SER A 39 3.35 -16.26 21.15
N ASN A 40 2.70 -16.42 22.30
CA ASN A 40 1.32 -16.95 22.38
C ASN A 40 0.26 -16.01 21.75
N HIS A 41 0.66 -14.83 21.29
CA HIS A 41 -0.20 -13.89 20.58
C HIS A 41 0.27 -13.71 19.14
N LEU A 42 -0.69 -13.71 18.23
CA LEU A 42 -0.55 -13.16 16.89
C LEU A 42 -0.65 -11.64 16.99
N GLN A 43 0.38 -10.96 16.52
CA GLN A 43 0.42 -9.51 16.45
C GLN A 43 0.40 -9.07 14.99
N LEU A 44 -0.54 -8.19 14.65
CA LEU A 44 -0.71 -7.63 13.31
C LEU A 44 -0.53 -6.12 13.41
N THR A 45 0.48 -5.58 12.75
CA THR A 45 0.71 -4.12 12.69
C THR A 45 0.32 -3.63 11.30
N LEU A 46 -0.75 -2.84 11.21
CA LEU A 46 -1.26 -2.29 9.97
C LEU A 46 -0.35 -1.14 9.51
N LEU A 47 0.20 -1.27 8.31
CA LEU A 47 1.13 -0.29 7.74
C LEU A 47 0.44 0.60 6.70
N ASN A 48 -0.62 0.09 6.06
CA ASN A 48 -1.49 0.80 5.11
C ASN A 48 -0.72 1.58 4.04
N ARG A 49 0.52 1.19 3.72
CA ARG A 49 1.46 1.86 2.81
C ARG A 49 1.75 3.32 3.15
N GLN A 50 1.41 3.75 4.36
CA GLN A 50 1.53 5.14 4.80
C GLN A 50 2.41 5.27 6.05
N VAL A 51 2.57 4.18 6.81
CA VAL A 51 3.40 4.17 8.03
C VAL A 51 4.88 4.35 7.67
N ARG A 52 5.38 5.55 7.98
CA ARG A 52 6.81 5.92 7.94
C ARG A 52 7.44 5.91 9.34
N HIS A 53 6.60 6.03 10.37
CA HIS A 53 7.00 5.88 11.76
C HIS A 53 6.07 4.90 12.45
N GLY A 54 6.64 3.88 13.12
CA GLY A 54 5.82 2.83 13.73
C GLY A 54 4.80 3.32 14.75
N GLN A 55 5.01 4.49 15.36
CA GLN A 55 4.04 5.11 16.29
C GLN A 55 2.71 5.51 15.63
N GLN A 56 2.70 5.65 14.30
CA GLN A 56 1.49 5.89 13.51
C GLN A 56 0.73 4.59 13.21
N ALA A 57 1.37 3.44 13.40
CA ALA A 57 0.81 2.15 13.03
C ALA A 57 -0.16 1.65 14.09
N LEU A 58 -1.31 1.18 13.61
CA LEU A 58 -2.27 0.49 14.44
C LEU A 58 -1.85 -0.97 14.60
N LYS A 59 -1.85 -1.47 15.83
CA LYS A 59 -1.46 -2.84 16.15
C LYS A 59 -2.59 -3.58 16.84
N TYR A 60 -2.83 -4.80 16.37
CA TYR A 60 -3.71 -5.77 17.00
C TYR A 60 -2.87 -6.86 17.67
N SER A 61 -3.32 -7.34 18.82
CA SER A 61 -2.78 -8.52 19.49
C SER A 61 -3.92 -9.49 19.77
N VAL A 62 -3.81 -10.71 19.24
CA VAL A 62 -4.83 -11.75 19.29
C VAL A 62 -4.21 -13.02 19.85
N GLY A 63 -4.67 -13.50 21.01
CA GLY A 63 -4.14 -14.74 21.57
C GLY A 63 -4.50 -14.96 23.02
N SER A 64 -3.63 -15.64 23.76
CA SER A 64 -3.81 -15.85 25.20
C SER A 64 -2.48 -15.81 25.93
N ARG A 65 -2.54 -15.64 27.26
CA ARG A 65 -1.33 -15.66 28.09
C ARG A 65 -0.74 -17.07 28.20
N THR A 66 -1.56 -18.11 28.09
CA THR A 66 -1.19 -19.49 28.45
C THR A 66 -0.78 -20.34 27.27
N SER A 67 -1.30 -20.08 26.06
CA SER A 67 -0.98 -20.88 24.88
C SER A 67 -1.21 -20.14 23.57
N VAL A 68 -0.57 -20.66 22.51
CA VAL A 68 -0.77 -20.20 21.12
C VAL A 68 -2.09 -20.68 20.50
N ALA A 69 -2.75 -21.67 21.12
CA ALA A 69 -3.91 -22.34 20.55
C ALA A 69 -5.07 -21.38 20.20
N PRO A 70 -5.41 -20.36 21.02
CA PRO A 70 -6.45 -19.39 20.67
C PRO A 70 -6.10 -18.53 19.45
N ALA A 71 -4.85 -18.10 19.31
CA ALA A 71 -4.40 -17.37 18.12
C ALA A 71 -4.49 -18.24 16.86
N TRP A 72 -4.12 -19.52 16.96
CA TRP A 72 -4.28 -20.46 15.85
C TRP A 72 -5.74 -20.77 15.52
N GLN A 73 -6.62 -20.83 16.52
CA GLN A 73 -8.06 -20.96 16.31
C GLN A 73 -8.64 -19.74 15.60
N PHE A 74 -8.17 -18.54 15.90
CA PHE A 74 -8.54 -17.32 15.18
C PHE A 74 -8.11 -17.38 13.72
N ILE A 75 -6.85 -17.76 13.45
CA ILE A 75 -6.35 -17.97 12.08
C ILE A 75 -7.23 -18.96 11.32
N LYS A 76 -7.60 -20.08 11.95
CA LYS A 76 -8.52 -21.08 11.35
C LYS A 76 -9.94 -20.54 11.12
N ALA A 77 -10.49 -19.77 12.06
CA ALA A 77 -11.82 -19.18 11.92
C ALA A 77 -11.88 -18.19 10.75
N CYS A 78 -10.77 -17.49 10.49
CA CYS A 78 -10.59 -16.64 9.32
C CYS A 78 -10.18 -17.43 8.06
N GLN A 79 -10.26 -18.76 8.08
CA GLN A 79 -9.93 -19.63 6.95
C GLN A 79 -8.50 -19.44 6.43
N PHE A 80 -7.56 -19.05 7.29
CA PHE A 80 -6.17 -18.75 6.95
C PHE A 80 -5.97 -17.54 6.03
N ASP A 81 -7.01 -16.72 5.84
CA ASP A 81 -6.97 -15.50 5.04
C ASP A 81 -6.60 -14.30 5.91
N LEU A 82 -5.44 -13.68 5.64
CA LEU A 82 -4.94 -12.53 6.39
C LEU A 82 -5.73 -11.25 6.07
N CYS A 83 -6.26 -11.08 4.86
CA CYS A 83 -7.14 -9.94 4.56
C CYS A 83 -8.39 -10.02 5.45
N ARG A 84 -9.02 -11.19 5.50
CA ARG A 84 -10.19 -11.44 6.34
C ARG A 84 -9.91 -11.22 7.83
N MET A 85 -8.73 -11.61 8.32
CA MET A 85 -8.33 -11.32 9.70
C MET A 85 -8.29 -9.82 9.96
N VAL A 86 -7.69 -9.04 9.05
CA VAL A 86 -7.58 -7.59 9.18
C VAL A 86 -8.95 -6.93 9.13
N GLU A 87 -9.80 -7.29 8.17
CA GLU A 87 -11.17 -6.78 8.04
C GLU A 87 -11.99 -7.04 9.30
N LEU A 88 -11.97 -8.28 9.82
CA LEU A 88 -12.70 -8.65 11.03
C LEU A 88 -12.23 -7.84 12.25
N LEU A 89 -10.93 -7.59 12.37
CA LEU A 89 -10.35 -6.80 13.45
C LEU A 89 -10.68 -5.31 13.32
N GLN A 90 -10.73 -4.77 12.11
CA GLN A 90 -11.10 -3.36 11.87
C GLN A 90 -12.58 -3.08 12.14
N GLN A 91 -13.44 -4.10 12.01
CA GLN A 91 -14.87 -4.00 12.31
C GLN A 91 -15.20 -4.11 13.80
N GLN A 92 -14.23 -4.45 14.65
CA GLN A 92 -14.45 -4.55 16.09
C GLN A 92 -14.46 -3.18 16.73
N ASP A 93 -15.40 -2.98 17.65
CA ASP A 93 -15.39 -1.84 18.55
C ASP A 93 -14.44 -2.11 19.73
N PHE A 94 -13.50 -1.21 19.98
CA PHE A 94 -12.50 -1.30 21.04
C PHE A 94 -12.67 -0.21 22.11
N ASP A 95 -13.82 0.46 22.16
CA ASP A 95 -14.16 1.46 23.16
C ASP A 95 -14.31 0.84 24.57
N GLY A 96 -13.16 0.74 25.25
CA GLY A 96 -13.05 0.36 26.66
C GLY A 96 -12.19 -0.89 26.87
N ASN A 97 -10.97 -0.69 27.42
CA ASN A 97 -10.03 -1.72 27.90
C ASN A 97 -10.33 -3.14 27.38
N ALA A 98 -10.18 -3.33 26.07
CA ALA A 98 -10.59 -4.53 25.35
C ALA A 98 -9.94 -5.78 25.97
N ARG A 99 -10.67 -6.40 26.89
CA ARG A 99 -10.30 -7.67 27.50
C ARG A 99 -11.17 -8.78 26.94
N ASP A 100 -12.43 -8.48 26.60
CA ASP A 100 -13.45 -9.47 26.33
C ASP A 100 -14.38 -9.04 25.17
N ASN A 101 -13.84 -8.82 23.97
CA ASN A 101 -14.69 -8.69 22.79
C ASN A 101 -15.27 -10.07 22.45
N ALA A 102 -16.48 -10.31 22.97
CA ALA A 102 -17.31 -11.49 22.71
C ALA A 102 -17.67 -11.69 21.23
N ALA A 103 -17.34 -10.73 20.36
CA ALA A 103 -17.66 -10.72 18.94
C ALA A 103 -17.12 -11.91 18.15
N LEU A 104 -16.07 -12.58 18.64
CA LEU A 104 -15.64 -13.82 18.01
C LEU A 104 -16.41 -15.06 18.47
N GLY A 105 -17.15 -15.02 19.60
CA GLY A 105 -18.16 -15.99 20.10
C GLY A 105 -17.81 -17.49 20.17
N ILE A 106 -16.73 -17.89 19.52
CA ILE A 106 -16.41 -19.25 19.05
C ILE A 106 -15.15 -19.74 19.76
N ILE A 107 -14.30 -18.82 20.23
CA ILE A 107 -13.00 -19.13 20.81
C ILE A 107 -13.00 -18.74 22.28
N ARG A 108 -13.15 -19.75 23.15
CA ARG A 108 -13.02 -19.55 24.59
C ARG A 108 -11.57 -19.15 24.92
N ASN A 109 -11.39 -18.21 25.83
CA ASN A 109 -10.10 -17.73 26.33
C ASN A 109 -9.20 -17.01 25.30
N ILE A 110 -9.79 -16.34 24.31
CA ILE A 110 -9.05 -15.41 23.44
C ILE A 110 -9.12 -13.99 24.01
N THR A 111 -7.99 -13.30 23.98
CA THR A 111 -7.89 -11.86 24.26
C THR A 111 -7.53 -11.15 22.97
N ILE A 112 -8.27 -10.09 22.65
CA ILE A 112 -8.00 -9.22 21.51
C ILE A 112 -7.80 -7.80 22.02
N ARG A 113 -6.71 -7.16 21.60
CA ARG A 113 -6.39 -5.78 21.95
C ARG A 113 -5.99 -4.98 20.73
N GLN A 114 -6.40 -3.73 20.70
CA GLN A 114 -5.95 -2.72 19.76
C GLN A 114 -5.10 -1.68 20.51
N PHE A 115 -3.98 -1.29 19.92
CA PHE A 115 -3.11 -0.24 20.46
C PHE A 115 -2.22 0.33 19.35
N PHE A 116 -1.71 1.54 19.53
CA PHE A 116 -0.67 2.09 18.64
C PHE A 116 0.69 1.46 18.95
N ALA A 117 1.49 1.17 17.93
CA ALA A 117 2.81 0.61 18.16
C ALA A 117 3.70 1.62 18.91
N LYS A 118 4.54 1.14 19.82
CA LYS A 118 5.43 2.03 20.60
C LYS A 118 6.74 2.32 19.86
N GLU A 119 7.12 1.43 18.97
CA GLU A 119 8.39 1.43 18.25
C GLU A 119 8.39 2.46 17.12
N ARG A 120 9.48 3.21 16.98
CA ARG A 120 9.63 4.20 15.89
C ARG A 120 10.11 3.58 14.58
N SER A 121 10.79 2.44 14.64
CA SER A 121 11.57 1.86 13.52
C SER A 121 10.77 0.98 12.56
N VAL A 122 9.44 0.95 12.66
CA VAL A 122 8.60 0.22 11.71
C VAL A 122 8.27 1.13 10.53
N ILE A 123 8.71 0.74 9.33
CA ILE A 123 8.46 1.42 8.06
C ILE A 123 7.78 0.41 7.13
N SER A 124 6.73 0.84 6.40
CA SER A 124 6.11 -0.01 5.39
C SER A 124 7.15 -0.48 4.34
N PRO A 125 7.14 -1.76 3.93
CA PRO A 125 7.95 -2.24 2.81
C PRO A 125 7.72 -1.50 1.51
N ALA A 126 6.56 -0.84 1.35
CA ALA A 126 6.30 0.04 0.21
C ALA A 126 7.36 1.15 0.06
N PHE A 127 8.02 1.54 1.16
CA PHE A 127 9.11 2.52 1.15
C PHE A 127 10.51 1.91 1.06
N LEU A 128 10.65 0.58 1.14
CA LEU A 128 11.95 -0.12 1.21
C LEU A 128 12.31 -0.82 -0.12
N GLY A 129 11.46 -0.73 -1.14
CA GLY A 129 11.66 -1.34 -2.46
C GLY A 129 11.84 -0.33 -3.59
N PRO A 130 12.12 -0.79 -4.82
CA PRO A 130 12.13 0.08 -5.99
C PRO A 130 10.76 0.75 -6.16
N LEU A 131 10.77 2.06 -6.35
CA LEU A 131 9.55 2.85 -6.55
C LEU A 131 8.95 2.48 -7.92
N SER A 132 7.84 1.74 -7.92
CA SER A 132 7.16 1.36 -9.15
C SER A 132 6.47 2.57 -9.81
N PRO A 133 6.32 2.59 -11.14
CA PRO A 133 5.57 3.65 -11.83
C PRO A 133 4.12 3.68 -11.37
N LEU A 134 3.50 4.86 -11.37
CA LEU A 134 2.07 5.04 -11.18
C LEU A 134 1.33 4.55 -12.43
N SER A 135 0.29 3.73 -12.23
CA SER A 135 -0.60 3.26 -13.31
C SER A 135 -1.87 4.11 -13.43
N THR A 136 -2.28 4.74 -12.33
CA THR A 136 -3.44 5.63 -12.27
C THR A 136 -3.11 6.81 -11.37
N PRO A 137 -3.68 8.00 -11.63
CA PRO A 137 -3.57 9.12 -10.70
C PRO A 137 -4.23 8.77 -9.36
N PRO A 138 -3.57 9.06 -8.21
CA PRO A 138 -4.17 8.84 -6.91
C PRO A 138 -5.29 9.87 -6.66
N GLU A 139 -6.29 9.49 -5.85
CA GLU A 139 -7.35 10.41 -5.41
C GLU A 139 -6.77 11.60 -4.62
N PHE A 140 -5.72 11.34 -3.83
CA PHE A 140 -4.97 12.35 -3.10
C PHE A 140 -3.48 12.18 -3.34
N TRP A 141 -2.80 13.27 -3.68
CA TRP A 141 -1.36 13.27 -3.87
C TRP A 141 -0.61 13.26 -2.54
N ASP A 142 0.13 12.19 -2.30
CA ASP A 142 1.04 12.05 -1.17
C ASP A 142 2.52 12.05 -1.62
N LEU A 143 3.42 12.23 -0.65
CA LEU A 143 4.86 12.26 -0.94
C LEU A 143 5.35 10.97 -1.59
N HIS A 144 4.74 9.83 -1.27
CA HIS A 144 5.09 8.56 -1.90
C HIS A 144 4.78 8.57 -3.41
N SER A 145 3.61 9.05 -3.80
CA SER A 145 3.21 9.18 -5.20
C SER A 145 4.10 10.16 -5.95
N ALA A 146 4.48 11.29 -5.33
CA ALA A 146 5.46 12.21 -5.90
C ALA A 146 6.84 11.55 -6.09
N CYS A 147 7.32 10.79 -5.11
CA CYS A 147 8.56 10.02 -5.26
C CYS A 147 8.48 9.00 -6.42
N ARG A 148 7.33 8.32 -6.58
CA ARG A 148 7.10 7.39 -7.70
C ARG A 148 7.15 8.11 -9.05
N LEU A 149 6.51 9.27 -9.20
CA LEU A 149 6.59 10.08 -10.42
C LEU A 149 8.04 10.44 -10.75
N LEU A 150 8.77 10.99 -9.77
CA LEU A 150 10.14 11.47 -9.96
C LEU A 150 11.09 10.33 -10.29
N ALA A 151 10.97 9.19 -9.59
CA ALA A 151 11.80 8.01 -9.82
C ALA A 151 11.58 7.40 -11.20
N ASN A 152 10.34 7.41 -11.71
CA ASN A 152 9.97 6.81 -12.99
C ASN A 152 9.88 7.82 -14.14
N ARG A 153 10.23 9.10 -13.90
CA ARG A 153 10.14 10.19 -14.89
C ARG A 153 8.76 10.34 -15.53
N GLN A 154 7.71 10.08 -14.74
CA GLN A 154 6.31 10.22 -15.15
C GLN A 154 5.81 11.65 -14.91
N TYR A 155 6.52 12.64 -15.43
CA TYR A 155 6.16 14.03 -15.28
C TYR A 155 6.68 14.87 -16.43
N ASP A 156 5.97 15.96 -16.69
CA ASP A 156 6.34 17.03 -17.57
C ASP A 156 6.60 18.32 -16.80
N ASP A 157 7.34 19.22 -17.45
CA ASP A 157 7.49 20.62 -17.05
C ASP A 157 7.79 20.81 -15.55
N LEU A 158 8.84 20.11 -15.10
CA LEU A 158 9.42 20.29 -13.76
C LEU A 158 10.09 21.67 -13.69
N ARG A 159 9.66 22.48 -12.72
CA ARG A 159 10.14 23.83 -12.48
C ARG A 159 10.71 23.97 -11.09
N CYS A 160 11.75 24.79 -10.96
CA CYS A 160 12.24 25.31 -9.69
C CYS A 160 11.80 26.77 -9.60
N ASP A 161 10.87 27.05 -8.68
CA ASP A 161 10.24 28.37 -8.52
C ASP A 161 10.89 29.18 -7.37
N SER A 162 12.10 28.78 -6.95
CA SER A 162 12.86 29.47 -5.89
C SER A 162 13.33 30.84 -6.37
N ARG A 163 12.74 31.90 -5.82
CA ARG A 163 13.04 33.31 -6.15
C ARG A 163 14.46 33.77 -5.78
N SER A 164 15.25 32.94 -5.12
CA SER A 164 16.54 33.33 -4.54
C SER A 164 17.72 33.30 -5.51
N HIS A 165 17.65 32.60 -6.65
CA HIS A 165 18.70 32.59 -7.69
C HIS A 165 18.14 32.14 -9.05
N PRO A 166 18.73 32.54 -10.19
CA PRO A 166 18.48 31.88 -11.47
C PRO A 166 18.94 30.43 -11.32
N SER A 167 17.99 29.55 -11.01
CA SER A 167 18.31 28.17 -10.67
C SER A 167 18.76 27.43 -11.95
N PRO A 168 19.83 26.62 -11.89
CA PRO A 168 20.05 25.61 -12.93
C PRO A 168 18.79 24.76 -13.09
N ALA A 169 18.63 24.13 -14.26
CA ALA A 169 17.49 23.24 -14.51
C ALA A 169 17.26 22.30 -13.31
N PRO A 170 16.02 22.16 -12.82
CA PRO A 170 15.75 21.40 -11.61
C PRO A 170 16.25 19.96 -11.77
N ASP A 171 17.08 19.50 -10.83
CA ASP A 171 17.52 18.10 -10.81
C ASP A 171 16.45 17.22 -10.15
N PRO A 172 15.75 16.37 -10.92
CA PRO A 172 14.69 15.52 -10.39
C PRO A 172 15.21 14.49 -9.38
N ARG A 173 16.48 14.06 -9.50
CA ARG A 173 17.09 13.09 -8.58
C ARG A 173 17.39 13.74 -7.24
N ALA A 174 17.95 14.95 -7.25
CA ALA A 174 18.17 15.72 -6.03
C ALA A 174 16.84 15.99 -5.29
N LEU A 175 15.79 16.35 -6.02
CA LEU A 175 14.45 16.53 -5.43
C LEU A 175 13.91 15.22 -4.84
N LEU A 176 14.01 14.10 -5.57
CA LEU A 176 13.60 12.78 -5.07
C LEU A 176 14.31 12.42 -3.76
N LEU A 177 15.64 12.59 -3.69
CA LEU A 177 16.41 12.32 -2.48
C LEU A 177 15.97 13.22 -1.33
N ALA A 178 15.78 14.52 -1.59
CA ALA A 178 15.35 15.46 -0.56
C ALA A 178 13.95 15.15 0.01
N LEU A 179 13.02 14.63 -0.83
CA LEU A 179 11.69 14.17 -0.40
C LEU A 179 11.77 12.88 0.44
N ILE A 180 12.75 12.01 0.18
CA ILE A 180 12.96 10.76 0.91
C ILE A 180 13.63 11.02 2.26
N GLU A 181 14.61 11.92 2.32
CA GLU A 181 15.43 12.17 3.51
C GLU A 181 14.66 12.86 4.65
N ASN A 182 13.82 13.86 4.35
CA ASN A 182 13.14 14.67 5.38
C ASN A 182 11.65 14.91 5.03
N PRO A 183 10.83 13.86 4.88
CA PRO A 183 9.47 13.95 4.36
C PRO A 183 8.56 14.91 5.16
N GLU A 184 8.77 15.05 6.47
CA GLU A 184 8.00 15.91 7.37
C GLU A 184 8.05 17.41 7.01
N ASN A 185 9.13 17.84 6.35
CA ASN A 185 9.29 19.23 5.93
C ASN A 185 8.60 19.51 4.59
N TRP A 186 8.11 18.47 3.91
CA TRP A 186 7.55 18.58 2.57
C TRP A 186 6.02 18.44 2.57
N GLN A 187 5.38 19.21 1.70
CA GLN A 187 3.94 19.15 1.49
C GLN A 187 3.64 19.21 -0.01
N LEU A 188 2.56 18.54 -0.40
CA LEU A 188 2.07 18.54 -1.76
C LEU A 188 0.72 19.22 -1.83
N GLN A 189 0.51 19.98 -2.90
CA GLN A 189 -0.80 20.50 -3.24
C GLN A 189 -1.02 20.38 -4.74
N GLN A 190 -2.08 19.69 -5.14
CA GLN A 190 -2.52 19.72 -6.53
C GLN A 190 -3.38 20.96 -6.76
N ARG A 191 -3.09 21.71 -7.82
CA ARG A 191 -4.00 22.75 -8.33
C ARG A 191 -4.13 22.58 -9.84
N HIS A 192 -5.34 22.34 -10.31
CA HIS A 192 -5.61 21.95 -11.69
C HIS A 192 -4.79 20.69 -12.06
N ASN A 193 -3.99 20.74 -13.13
CA ASN A 193 -3.16 19.64 -13.59
C ASN A 193 -1.69 19.73 -13.12
N ARG A 194 -1.37 20.63 -12.17
CA ARG A 194 -0.01 20.81 -11.67
C ARG A 194 0.09 20.45 -10.20
N LEU A 195 1.12 19.67 -9.88
CA LEU A 195 1.49 19.33 -8.53
C LEU A 195 2.53 20.34 -8.02
N TYR A 196 2.19 21.03 -6.95
CA TYR A 196 3.06 22.00 -6.28
C TYR A 196 3.69 21.33 -5.05
N ILE A 197 5.01 21.47 -4.94
CA ILE A 197 5.83 20.87 -3.90
C ILE A 197 6.39 21.99 -3.02
N PHE A 198 6.01 21.94 -1.75
CA PHE A 198 6.36 22.93 -0.75
C PHE A 198 7.35 22.34 0.24
N ARG A 199 8.30 23.16 0.69
CA ARG A 199 9.15 22.87 1.85
C ARG A 199 8.94 23.97 2.87
N ASP A 200 8.62 23.62 4.12
CA ASP A 200 8.39 24.60 5.19
C ASP A 200 7.38 25.70 4.78
N GLN A 201 6.28 25.29 4.14
CA GLN A 201 5.22 26.15 3.55
C GLN A 201 5.66 27.06 2.40
N LYS A 202 6.90 26.99 1.94
CA LYS A 202 7.38 27.74 0.78
C LYS A 202 7.32 26.87 -0.47
N HIS A 203 6.68 27.37 -1.51
CA HIS A 203 6.66 26.72 -2.81
C HIS A 203 8.08 26.71 -3.41
N LEU A 204 8.59 25.53 -3.73
CA LEU A 204 9.94 25.37 -4.30
C LEU A 204 9.91 24.75 -5.69
N TYR A 205 9.07 23.73 -5.89
CA TYR A 205 9.01 23.00 -7.15
C TYR A 205 7.59 22.80 -7.61
N SER A 206 7.42 22.68 -8.92
CA SER A 206 6.15 22.25 -9.49
C SER A 206 6.36 21.36 -10.71
N LEU A 207 5.46 20.41 -10.94
CA LEU A 207 5.50 19.49 -12.09
C LEU A 207 4.09 19.16 -12.57
N ILE A 208 3.96 18.73 -13.81
CA ILE A 208 2.72 18.18 -14.38
C ILE A 208 2.85 16.65 -14.35
N PRO A 209 2.00 15.92 -13.62
CA PRO A 209 2.04 14.45 -13.66
C PRO A 209 1.73 13.94 -15.08
N ASP A 210 2.60 13.08 -15.62
CA ASP A 210 2.38 12.37 -16.88
C ASP A 210 2.25 10.87 -16.59
N ILE A 211 1.02 10.47 -16.27
CA ILE A 211 0.67 9.08 -16.03
C ILE A 211 0.03 8.59 -17.31
N ALA A 212 0.79 7.90 -18.15
CA ALA A 212 0.27 7.21 -19.31
C ALA A 212 -0.86 6.27 -18.88
N VAL A 213 -2.09 6.67 -19.16
CA VAL A 213 -3.24 5.78 -19.12
C VAL A 213 -3.19 5.07 -20.47
N ASP A 214 -2.89 3.77 -20.48
CA ASP A 214 -3.12 2.93 -21.66
C ASP A 214 -4.64 2.95 -21.93
N THR A 215 -5.09 3.99 -22.62
CA THR A 215 -6.44 4.16 -23.15
C THR A 215 -6.33 4.09 -24.67
N GLU A 216 -5.94 2.92 -25.16
CA GLU A 216 -6.17 2.55 -26.56
C GLU A 216 -6.73 1.12 -26.61
N ILE A 217 -8.06 1.01 -26.53
CA ILE A 217 -8.75 0.09 -27.44
C ILE A 217 -8.98 0.93 -28.70
N PRO A 218 -8.25 0.69 -29.81
CA PRO A 218 -8.58 1.36 -31.06
C PRO A 218 -9.86 0.74 -31.60
N ASP A 219 -10.98 1.41 -31.31
CA ASP A 219 -12.22 1.28 -32.08
C ASP A 219 -12.00 1.96 -33.44
N ARG A 220 -11.38 1.21 -34.37
CA ARG A 220 -11.34 1.54 -35.80
C ARG A 220 -11.71 0.31 -36.61
N ALA A 221 -13.00 0.22 -36.88
CA ALA A 221 -13.55 0.09 -38.23
C ALA A 221 -12.52 -0.29 -39.33
N LEU A 222 -12.42 -1.59 -39.59
CA LEU A 222 -12.30 -2.13 -40.95
C LEU A 222 -13.59 -2.97 -41.11
N GLY A 223 -14.63 -2.44 -41.75
CA GLY A 223 -14.62 -2.33 -43.20
C GLY A 223 -15.01 -3.65 -43.87
N TYR A 224 -15.99 -4.40 -43.34
CA TYR A 224 -16.70 -5.42 -44.12
C TYR A 224 -17.93 -4.77 -44.75
N SER A 225 -17.78 -4.33 -46.00
CA SER A 225 -18.94 -4.15 -46.89
C SER A 225 -19.27 -5.51 -47.50
N PRO A 226 -20.50 -6.02 -47.36
CA PRO A 226 -20.94 -7.20 -48.10
C PRO A 226 -21.18 -6.79 -49.56
N THR A 227 -20.50 -7.43 -50.49
CA THR A 227 -20.83 -7.34 -51.92
C THR A 227 -22.23 -7.92 -52.15
N PRO A 228 -23.07 -7.29 -52.99
CA PRO A 228 -24.41 -7.77 -53.26
C PRO A 228 -24.40 -8.92 -54.28
N ASN A 229 -25.35 -9.82 -54.10
CA ASN A 229 -25.86 -10.80 -55.05
C ASN A 229 -25.83 -10.30 -56.50
N ASN A 230 -25.30 -11.13 -57.40
CA ASN A 230 -25.81 -11.25 -58.76
C ASN A 230 -25.96 -12.73 -59.10
N ALA A 231 -27.20 -13.20 -59.00
CA ALA A 231 -27.67 -14.43 -59.59
C ALA A 231 -28.30 -14.12 -60.96
N MET A 232 -28.14 -15.05 -61.89
CA MET A 232 -28.96 -15.28 -63.09
C MET A 232 -28.95 -14.20 -64.18
N GLU A 233 -28.24 -14.50 -65.27
CA GLU A 233 -28.81 -14.30 -66.61
C GLU A 233 -28.90 -15.66 -67.33
N LEU A 234 -30.09 -15.89 -67.87
CA LEU A 234 -30.53 -17.02 -68.68
C LEU A 234 -30.15 -16.79 -70.15
N SER A 235 -29.63 -17.86 -70.81
CA SER A 235 -29.97 -18.41 -72.15
C SER A 235 -30.12 -17.47 -73.38
N PRO A 236 -29.78 -17.91 -74.61
CA PRO A 236 -30.13 -19.21 -75.23
C PRO A 236 -28.96 -20.14 -75.56
#